data_AF-A0A0F4TNC3-F1
#
_entry.id   AF-A0A0F4TNC3-F1
#
_cell.length_a   1.000
_cell.length_b   1.000
_cell.length_c   1.000
_cell.angle_alpha   90.00
_cell.angle_beta   90.00
_cell.angle_gamma   90.00
#
_symmetry.space_group_name_H-M   'P 1'
#
loop_
_entity.id
_entity.type
_entity.pdbx_description
1 polymer ?
#
loop_
_entity_poly.entity_id
_entity_poly.type
_entity_poly.pdbx_seq_one_letter_code
_entity_poly.pdbx_strand_id
1 'polypeptide(L)'
;MKITIFQFIWAFFVYYALTYIVKLCVFKSMNLKPMPNYHWAEKKHFLFIAVPDLLWAVLFKAPIQNPKTEKSRSNHSKFVTLNNNTNLWCSIVLTVFAIGLTYSYPATELQQFISALVFVRFLSRSFEIFYAFLCDAIQSTTPSTSLTKTERIKLALKSYAEIYIYSASAYLVLPCTGIEKAATLSLNVGTLTNVGMAFTEPTHTENLIVFVQVLTTLCLVILSLASYISRSDKDEGRPG
;
A
#
# COMPACT_ATOMS: atom_id res chain seq x y z
N MET A 1 -8.39 -23.92 5.25
CA MET A 1 -8.05 -23.77 3.82
C MET A 1 -6.54 -23.94 3.67
N LYS A 2 -6.06 -24.71 2.69
CA LYS A 2 -4.62 -24.89 2.45
C LYS A 2 -4.29 -24.32 1.08
N ILE A 3 -3.56 -23.20 1.04
CA ILE A 3 -3.02 -22.64 -0.21
C ILE A 3 -1.74 -23.41 -0.53
N THR A 4 -1.66 -23.99 -1.73
CA THR A 4 -0.46 -24.67 -2.20
C THR A 4 0.62 -23.65 -2.60
N ILE A 5 1.89 -24.05 -2.51
CA ILE A 5 3.02 -23.20 -2.94
C ILE A 5 2.87 -22.79 -4.40
N PHE A 6 2.40 -23.70 -5.26
CA PHE A 6 2.17 -23.41 -6.67
C PHE A 6 1.11 -22.33 -6.89
N GLN A 7 -0.04 -22.42 -6.22
CA GLN A 7 -1.08 -21.37 -6.28
C GLN A 7 -0.56 -20.03 -5.77
N PHE A 8 0.27 -20.03 -4.71
CA PHE A 8 0.87 -18.81 -4.18
C PHE A 8 1.83 -18.15 -5.18
N ILE A 9 2.74 -18.93 -5.77
CA ILE A 9 3.68 -18.45 -6.80
C ILE A 9 2.91 -17.90 -8.00
N TRP A 10 1.87 -18.63 -8.45
CA TRP A 10 1.04 -18.18 -9.55
C TRP A 10 0.31 -16.87 -9.23
N ALA A 11 -0.30 -16.77 -8.05
CA ALA A 11 -0.96 -15.55 -7.59
C ALA A 11 0.02 -14.37 -7.50
N PHE A 12 1.26 -14.62 -7.06
CA PHE A 12 2.32 -13.61 -7.04
C PHE A 12 2.62 -13.06 -8.44
N PHE A 13 2.84 -13.91 -9.44
CA PHE A 13 3.13 -13.46 -10.81
C PHE A 13 1.93 -12.76 -11.47
N VAL A 14 0.72 -13.27 -11.26
CA VAL A 14 -0.50 -12.60 -11.73
C VAL A 14 -0.64 -11.23 -11.08
N TYR A 15 -0.44 -11.13 -9.77
CA TYR A 15 -0.47 -9.86 -9.06
C TYR A 15 0.63 -8.89 -9.54
N TYR A 16 1.83 -9.41 -9.82
CA TYR A 16 2.95 -8.65 -10.37
C TYR A 16 2.62 -8.05 -11.74
N ALA A 17 1.96 -8.81 -12.61
CA ALA A 17 1.49 -8.33 -13.91
C ALA A 17 0.34 -7.31 -13.77
N LEU A 18 -0.64 -7.58 -12.90
CA LEU A 18 -1.76 -6.69 -12.65
C LEU A 18 -1.30 -5.34 -12.11
N THR A 19 -0.40 -5.32 -11.13
CA THR A 19 0.17 -4.08 -10.59
C THR A 19 0.92 -3.29 -11.65
N TYR A 20 1.71 -3.94 -12.52
CA TYR A 20 2.33 -3.28 -13.66
C TYR A 20 1.28 -2.60 -14.57
N ILE A 21 0.24 -3.33 -14.97
CA ILE A 21 -0.81 -2.83 -15.86
C ILE A 21 -1.51 -1.61 -15.23
N VAL A 22 -1.88 -1.70 -13.94
CA VAL A 22 -2.53 -0.60 -13.22
C VAL A 22 -1.64 0.65 -13.22
N LYS A 23 -0.35 0.51 -12.88
CA LYS A 23 0.59 1.66 -12.85
C LYS A 23 0.83 2.23 -14.24
N LEU A 24 0.87 1.39 -15.27
CA LEU A 24 0.98 1.81 -16.67
C LEU A 24 -0.26 2.61 -17.11
N CYS A 25 -1.46 2.16 -16.76
CA CYS A 25 -2.70 2.88 -17.03
C CYS A 25 -2.72 4.25 -16.33
N VAL A 26 -2.33 4.30 -15.06
CA VAL A 26 -2.19 5.56 -14.30
C VAL A 26 -1.20 6.49 -15.00
N PHE A 27 -0.01 6.01 -15.36
CA PHE A 27 1.01 6.84 -16.02
C PHE A 27 0.56 7.35 -17.40
N LYS A 28 -0.06 6.49 -18.21
CA LYS A 28 -0.60 6.85 -19.53
C LYS A 28 -1.72 7.90 -19.42
N SER A 29 -2.60 7.79 -18.43
CA SER A 29 -3.69 8.75 -18.22
C SER A 29 -3.20 10.18 -17.98
N MET A 30 -1.95 10.34 -17.55
CA MET A 30 -1.34 11.64 -17.30
C MET A 30 -0.64 12.24 -18.53
N ASN A 31 -0.59 11.52 -19.66
CA ASN A 31 0.11 11.93 -20.89
C ASN A 31 1.58 12.34 -20.66
N LEU A 32 2.26 11.67 -19.72
CA LEU A 32 3.64 11.98 -19.36
C LEU A 32 4.65 11.33 -20.32
N LYS A 33 5.71 12.07 -20.64
CA LYS A 33 6.90 11.58 -21.36
C LYS A 33 8.15 11.99 -20.56
N PRO A 34 9.24 11.20 -20.61
CA PRO A 34 9.37 9.91 -21.29
C PRO A 34 8.68 8.77 -20.52
N MET A 35 8.40 7.66 -21.23
CA MET A 35 8.00 6.40 -20.58
C MET A 35 9.11 5.92 -19.65
N PRO A 36 8.79 5.12 -18.61
CA PRO A 36 9.80 4.48 -17.78
C PRO A 36 10.85 3.78 -18.63
N ASN A 37 12.10 4.25 -18.54
CA ASN A 37 13.20 3.61 -19.23
C ASN A 37 13.60 2.36 -18.42
N TYR A 38 13.64 1.21 -19.09
CA TYR A 38 14.01 -0.08 -18.51
C TYR A 38 15.53 -0.23 -18.27
N HIS A 39 16.29 0.87 -18.29
CA HIS A 39 17.70 0.88 -17.87
C HIS A 39 17.80 0.65 -16.35
N TRP A 40 17.53 -0.60 -15.99
CA TRP A 40 17.80 -1.23 -14.72
C TRP A 40 19.32 -1.26 -14.49
N ALA A 41 19.85 -0.40 -13.62
CA ALA A 41 21.10 -0.67 -12.92
C ALA A 41 21.46 0.45 -11.93
N GLU A 42 20.69 0.58 -10.85
CA GLU A 42 21.34 0.85 -9.57
C GLU A 42 21.00 -0.30 -8.62
N LYS A 43 22.04 -0.89 -8.00
CA LYS A 43 21.99 -2.11 -7.17
C LYS A 43 20.94 -2.09 -6.05
N LYS A 44 20.38 -0.92 -5.72
CA LYS A 44 19.40 -0.70 -4.64
C LYS A 44 18.00 -1.22 -4.96
N HIS A 45 17.64 -1.42 -6.23
CA HIS A 45 16.25 -1.76 -6.61
C HIS A 45 15.97 -3.28 -6.74
N PHE A 46 17.00 -4.14 -6.72
CA PHE A 46 16.82 -5.59 -6.83
C PHE A 46 16.04 -6.18 -5.64
N LEU A 47 16.19 -5.59 -4.46
CA LEU A 47 15.43 -5.96 -3.25
C LEU A 47 13.92 -5.72 -3.39
N PHE A 48 13.49 -4.85 -4.31
CA PHE A 48 12.07 -4.54 -4.49
C PHE A 48 11.32 -5.54 -5.38
N ILE A 49 12.02 -6.49 -6.02
CA ILE A 49 11.38 -7.51 -6.87
C ILE A 49 10.35 -8.34 -6.09
N ALA A 50 10.59 -8.58 -4.81
CA ALA A 50 9.66 -9.29 -3.92
C ALA A 50 8.43 -8.47 -3.52
N VAL A 51 8.40 -7.17 -3.82
CA VAL A 51 7.35 -6.22 -3.42
C VAL A 51 6.82 -5.48 -4.66
N PRO A 52 5.91 -6.11 -5.43
CA PRO A 52 5.45 -5.63 -6.73
C PRO A 52 4.98 -4.16 -6.73
N ASP A 53 4.16 -3.77 -5.75
CA ASP A 53 3.61 -2.42 -5.64
C ASP A 53 4.71 -1.37 -5.45
N LEU A 54 5.68 -1.67 -4.59
CA LEU A 54 6.81 -0.79 -4.30
C LEU A 54 7.72 -0.67 -5.52
N LEU A 55 8.08 -1.80 -6.14
CA LEU A 55 8.92 -1.81 -7.32
C LEU A 55 8.33 -0.94 -8.43
N TRP A 56 7.08 -1.21 -8.81
CA TRP A 56 6.46 -0.47 -9.89
C TRP A 56 6.23 0.99 -9.51
N ALA A 57 5.85 1.30 -8.27
CA ALA A 57 5.74 2.68 -7.84
C ALA A 57 7.06 3.45 -7.98
N VAL A 58 8.19 2.84 -7.64
CA VAL A 58 9.52 3.48 -7.79
C VAL A 58 9.88 3.64 -9.26
N LEU A 59 9.70 2.59 -10.08
CA LEU A 59 10.04 2.63 -11.51
C LEU A 59 9.23 3.66 -12.30
N PHE A 60 7.93 3.78 -12.02
CA PHE A 60 7.08 4.77 -12.69
C PHE A 60 7.28 6.21 -12.15
N LYS A 61 7.86 6.37 -10.95
CA LYS A 61 8.24 7.68 -10.40
C LYS A 61 9.59 8.19 -10.94
N ALA A 62 10.55 7.31 -11.19
CA ALA A 62 11.91 7.69 -11.57
C ALA A 62 12.00 8.68 -12.76
N PRO A 63 11.25 8.52 -13.87
CA PRO A 63 11.33 9.43 -15.03
C PRO A 63 10.79 10.84 -14.74
N ILE A 64 9.91 10.96 -13.74
CA ILE A 64 9.24 12.21 -13.38
C ILE A 64 9.80 12.83 -12.11
N GLN A 65 10.87 12.27 -11.54
CA GLN A 65 11.49 12.73 -10.32
C GLN A 65 12.69 13.62 -10.64
N ASN A 66 12.44 14.93 -10.73
CA ASN A 66 13.47 15.97 -10.79
C ASN A 66 13.08 17.11 -9.83
N PRO A 67 13.62 17.10 -8.59
CA PRO A 67 13.22 18.04 -7.55
C PRO A 67 13.52 19.50 -7.88
N LYS A 68 14.40 19.77 -8.87
CA LYS A 68 14.79 21.12 -9.28
C LYS A 68 13.73 21.82 -10.15
N THR A 69 12.78 21.08 -10.74
CA THR A 69 11.78 21.66 -11.63
C THR A 69 10.39 21.61 -11.04
N GLU A 70 9.68 22.74 -11.02
CA GLU A 70 8.31 22.82 -10.50
C GLU A 70 7.34 21.92 -11.28
N LYS A 71 7.49 21.86 -12.61
CA LYS A 71 6.71 20.97 -13.48
C LYS A 71 6.87 19.49 -13.09
N SER A 72 8.08 19.06 -12.77
CA SER A 72 8.34 17.70 -12.30
C SER A 72 7.73 17.43 -10.92
N ARG A 73 7.87 18.37 -9.97
CA ARG A 73 7.23 18.27 -8.64
C ARG A 73 5.71 18.17 -8.75
N SER A 74 5.10 18.94 -9.66
CA SER A 74 3.65 18.86 -9.95
C SER A 74 3.25 17.51 -10.55
N ASN A 75 3.99 17.01 -11.54
CA ASN A 75 3.75 15.70 -12.15
C ASN A 75 3.90 14.57 -11.14
N HIS A 76 4.92 14.64 -10.27
CA HIS A 76 5.15 13.67 -9.21
C HIS A 76 3.99 13.67 -8.20
N SER A 77 3.52 14.84 -7.76
CA SER A 77 2.33 14.96 -6.90
C SER A 77 1.09 14.35 -7.55
N LYS A 78 0.83 14.66 -8.82
CA LYS A 78 -0.33 14.12 -9.55
C LYS A 78 -0.26 12.60 -9.65
N PHE A 79 0.92 12.05 -9.95
CA PHE A 79 1.12 10.60 -10.02
C PHE A 79 0.88 9.95 -8.65
N VAL A 80 1.45 10.50 -7.58
CA VAL A 80 1.26 9.98 -6.21
C VAL A 80 -0.21 9.98 -5.81
N THR A 81 -0.92 11.08 -6.04
CA THR A 81 -2.35 11.20 -5.71
C THR A 81 -3.20 10.23 -6.51
N LEU A 82 -2.98 10.14 -7.83
CA LEU A 82 -3.75 9.26 -8.69
C LEU A 82 -3.46 7.79 -8.38
N ASN A 83 -2.19 7.42 -8.22
CA ASN A 83 -1.76 6.09 -7.84
C ASN A 83 -2.37 5.64 -6.50
N ASN A 84 -2.35 6.50 -5.49
CA ASN A 84 -2.96 6.21 -4.19
C ASN A 84 -4.48 5.98 -4.32
N ASN A 85 -5.16 6.83 -5.08
CA ASN A 85 -6.59 6.71 -5.31
C ASN A 85 -6.97 5.44 -6.08
N THR A 86 -6.19 5.09 -7.12
CA THR A 86 -6.38 3.85 -7.86
C THR A 86 -6.12 2.63 -6.99
N ASN A 87 -5.09 2.67 -6.13
CA ASN A 87 -4.83 1.60 -5.17
C ASN A 87 -5.98 1.40 -4.18
N LEU A 88 -6.56 2.48 -3.67
CA LEU A 88 -7.75 2.40 -2.82
C LEU A 88 -8.91 1.70 -3.54
N TRP A 89 -9.20 2.08 -4.79
CA TRP A 89 -10.24 1.41 -5.59
C TRP A 89 -9.92 -0.06 -5.86
N CYS A 90 -8.68 -0.39 -6.22
CA CYS A 90 -8.26 -1.78 -6.40
C CYS A 90 -8.43 -2.59 -5.10
N SER A 91 -8.12 -2.00 -3.95
CA SER A 91 -8.31 -2.63 -2.64
C SER A 91 -9.80 -2.87 -2.36
N ILE A 92 -10.67 -1.90 -2.63
CA ILE A 92 -12.13 -2.06 -2.47
C ILE A 92 -12.66 -3.18 -3.37
N VAL A 93 -12.37 -3.11 -4.68
CA VAL A 93 -12.86 -4.08 -5.66
C VAL A 93 -12.39 -5.49 -5.31
N LEU A 94 -11.10 -5.65 -4.99
CA LEU A 94 -10.56 -6.96 -4.64
C LEU A 94 -11.13 -7.50 -3.33
N THR A 95 -11.31 -6.65 -2.30
CA THR A 95 -11.92 -7.06 -1.04
C THR A 95 -13.37 -7.50 -1.23
N VAL A 96 -14.17 -6.72 -1.96
CA VAL A 96 -15.57 -7.08 -2.27
C VAL A 96 -15.63 -8.38 -3.06
N PHE A 97 -14.75 -8.55 -4.06
CA PHE A 97 -14.68 -9.77 -4.84
C PHE A 97 -14.28 -10.99 -3.98
N ALA A 98 -13.28 -10.84 -3.10
CA ALA A 98 -12.86 -11.90 -2.19
C ALA A 98 -13.97 -12.29 -1.19
N ILE A 99 -14.71 -11.32 -0.66
CA ILE A 99 -15.87 -11.57 0.21
C ILE A 99 -16.96 -12.32 -0.56
N GLY A 100 -17.31 -11.85 -1.76
CA GLY A 100 -18.32 -12.49 -2.61
C GLY A 100 -17.97 -13.94 -2.94
N LEU A 101 -16.72 -14.21 -3.32
CA LEU A 101 -16.26 -15.57 -3.57
C LEU A 101 -16.26 -16.44 -2.32
N THR A 102 -15.85 -15.90 -1.17
CA THR A 102 -15.86 -16.63 0.10
C THR A 102 -17.27 -17.01 0.52
N TYR A 103 -18.25 -16.13 0.27
CA TYR A 103 -19.66 -16.37 0.56
C TYR A 103 -20.31 -17.38 -0.41
N SER A 104 -20.12 -17.18 -1.73
CA SER A 104 -20.80 -17.98 -2.75
C SER A 104 -20.12 -19.31 -3.08
N TYR A 105 -18.79 -19.39 -2.97
CA TYR A 105 -18.00 -20.54 -3.41
C TYR A 105 -16.87 -20.89 -2.41
N PRO A 106 -17.21 -21.23 -1.16
CA PRO A 106 -16.23 -21.52 -0.13
C PRO A 106 -15.36 -22.73 -0.51
N ALA A 107 -14.06 -22.65 -0.17
CA ALA A 107 -13.07 -23.71 -0.34
C ALA A 107 -12.78 -24.17 -1.78
N THR A 108 -13.20 -23.41 -2.81
CA THR A 108 -12.84 -23.68 -4.20
C THR A 108 -11.40 -23.29 -4.54
N GLU A 109 -10.81 -23.91 -5.57
CA GLU A 109 -9.49 -23.56 -6.10
C GLU A 109 -9.38 -22.06 -6.46
N LEU A 110 -10.45 -21.50 -7.03
CA LEU A 110 -10.52 -20.08 -7.35
C LEU A 110 -10.47 -19.22 -6.09
N GLN A 111 -11.22 -19.58 -5.04
CA GLN A 111 -11.21 -18.85 -3.78
C GLN A 111 -9.83 -18.92 -3.11
N GLN A 112 -9.15 -20.08 -3.14
CA GLN A 112 -7.78 -20.22 -2.65
C GLN A 112 -6.79 -19.34 -3.43
N PHE A 113 -6.91 -19.29 -4.75
CA PHE A 113 -6.10 -18.42 -5.61
C PHE A 113 -6.31 -16.94 -5.29
N ILE A 114 -7.56 -16.51 -5.14
CA ILE A 114 -7.89 -15.12 -4.76
C ILE A 114 -7.41 -14.80 -3.35
N SER A 115 -7.51 -15.74 -2.41
CA SER A 115 -6.92 -15.62 -1.07
C SER A 115 -5.39 -15.45 -1.11
N ALA A 116 -4.69 -16.17 -1.98
CA ALA A 116 -3.26 -15.95 -2.18
C ALA A 116 -2.98 -14.56 -2.76
N LEU A 117 -3.79 -14.11 -3.73
CA LEU A 117 -3.66 -12.80 -4.36
C LEU A 117 -3.88 -11.64 -3.38
N VAL A 118 -4.91 -11.69 -2.53
CA VAL A 118 -5.13 -10.68 -1.48
C VAL A 118 -4.01 -10.67 -0.45
N PHE A 119 -3.43 -11.83 -0.12
CA PHE A 119 -2.30 -11.90 0.80
C PHE A 119 -1.03 -11.26 0.23
N VAL A 120 -0.71 -11.55 -1.03
CA VAL A 120 0.41 -10.88 -1.74
C VAL A 120 0.17 -9.38 -1.80
N ARG A 121 -1.06 -8.94 -2.14
CA ARG A 121 -1.44 -7.52 -2.12
C ARG A 121 -1.23 -6.90 -0.75
N PHE A 122 -1.69 -7.56 0.31
CA PHE A 122 -1.56 -7.08 1.69
C PHE A 122 -0.11 -6.78 2.05
N LEU A 123 0.80 -7.73 1.83
CA LEU A 123 2.23 -7.53 2.09
C LEU A 123 2.79 -6.42 1.19
N SER A 124 2.57 -6.53 -0.12
CA SER A 124 3.15 -5.63 -1.11
C SER A 124 2.73 -4.17 -0.92
N ARG A 125 1.44 -3.94 -0.66
CA ARG A 125 0.89 -2.60 -0.41
C ARG A 125 1.35 -2.04 0.92
N SER A 126 1.44 -2.86 1.96
CA SER A 126 1.95 -2.45 3.28
C SER A 126 3.39 -1.93 3.18
N PHE A 127 4.26 -2.63 2.44
CA PHE A 127 5.63 -2.18 2.18
C PHE A 127 5.69 -0.92 1.29
N GLU A 128 4.84 -0.78 0.27
CA GLU A 128 4.77 0.46 -0.54
C GLU A 128 4.41 1.66 0.34
N ILE A 129 3.39 1.53 1.21
CA ILE A 129 2.95 2.57 2.14
C ILE A 129 4.09 2.90 3.11
N PHE A 130 4.64 1.90 3.80
CA PHE A 130 5.74 2.09 4.74
C PHE A 130 6.92 2.84 4.11
N TYR A 131 7.37 2.39 2.94
CA TYR A 131 8.49 3.01 2.23
C TYR A 131 8.17 4.46 1.82
N ALA A 132 6.97 4.72 1.30
CA ALA A 132 6.58 6.06 0.87
C ALA A 132 6.62 7.06 2.04
N PHE A 133 6.04 6.70 3.19
CA PHE A 133 6.04 7.57 4.37
C PHE A 133 7.43 7.71 4.99
N LEU A 134 8.24 6.64 4.98
CA LEU A 134 9.64 6.70 5.45
C LEU A 134 10.47 7.68 4.59
N CYS A 135 10.34 7.60 3.27
CA CYS A 135 10.99 8.54 2.37
C CYS A 135 10.52 9.98 2.58
N ASP A 136 9.22 10.19 2.80
CA ASP A 136 8.65 11.51 3.06
C ASP A 136 9.14 12.12 4.38
N ALA A 137 9.37 11.30 5.40
CA ALA A 137 9.86 11.75 6.70
C ALA A 137 11.36 12.06 6.73
N ILE A 138 12.18 11.30 5.98
CA ILE A 138 13.65 11.47 5.95
C ILE A 138 14.08 12.63 5.04
N GLN A 139 13.28 13.03 4.03
CA GLN A 139 13.65 14.10 3.10
C GLN A 139 13.67 15.49 3.76
N SER A 140 14.88 16.02 4.01
CA SER A 140 15.10 17.17 4.91
C SER A 140 15.23 18.55 4.25
N THR A 141 15.41 18.70 2.93
CA THR A 141 15.81 20.01 2.36
C THR A 141 15.01 20.50 1.14
N THR A 142 14.43 19.62 0.33
CA THR A 142 13.55 20.05 -0.78
C THR A 142 12.40 19.04 -0.95
N PRO A 143 11.14 19.50 -0.94
CA PRO A 143 10.02 18.58 -1.10
C PRO A 143 10.01 18.00 -2.52
N SER A 144 10.06 16.67 -2.62
CA SER A 144 9.98 15.91 -3.88
C SER A 144 8.60 16.00 -4.55
N THR A 145 7.58 16.44 -3.82
CA THR A 145 6.21 16.68 -4.30
C THR A 145 5.81 18.14 -4.06
N SER A 146 5.03 18.72 -4.96
CA SER A 146 4.32 19.99 -4.74
C SER A 146 3.11 19.90 -3.79
N LEU A 147 2.82 18.73 -3.19
CA LEU A 147 1.70 18.55 -2.28
C LEU A 147 1.82 19.43 -1.03
N THR A 148 0.74 20.17 -0.75
CA THR A 148 0.53 20.95 0.47
C THR A 148 0.40 20.06 1.70
N LYS A 149 0.53 20.66 2.90
CA LYS A 149 0.37 19.96 4.18
C LYS A 149 -0.98 19.23 4.27
N THR A 150 -2.06 19.94 3.92
CA THR A 150 -3.42 19.40 3.92
C THR A 150 -3.61 18.25 2.94
N GLU A 151 -3.03 18.34 1.73
CA GLU A 151 -3.12 17.26 0.74
C GLU A 151 -2.36 16.01 1.17
N ARG A 152 -1.22 16.15 1.83
CA ARG A 152 -0.47 15.02 2.40
C ARG A 152 -1.25 14.31 3.50
N ILE A 153 -1.89 15.07 4.40
CA ILE A 153 -2.76 14.49 5.44
C ILE A 153 -3.94 13.75 4.79
N LYS A 154 -4.58 14.33 3.77
CA LYS A 154 -5.65 13.65 3.01
C LYS A 154 -5.15 12.34 2.38
N LEU A 155 -3.94 12.33 1.84
CA LEU A 155 -3.31 11.13 1.27
C LEU A 155 -3.02 10.07 2.34
N ALA A 156 -2.56 10.50 3.52
CA ALA A 156 -2.34 9.64 4.67
C ALA A 156 -3.66 9.03 5.18
N LEU A 157 -4.71 9.84 5.33
CA LEU A 157 -6.04 9.35 5.73
C LEU A 157 -6.62 8.36 4.72
N LYS A 158 -6.46 8.61 3.41
CA LYS A 158 -6.85 7.64 2.37
C LYS A 158 -6.09 6.32 2.50
N SER A 159 -4.78 6.39 2.71
CA SER A 159 -3.94 5.20 2.90
C SER A 159 -4.30 4.47 4.19
N TYR A 160 -4.65 5.20 5.26
CA TYR A 160 -5.11 4.64 6.53
C TYR A 160 -6.44 3.89 6.37
N ALA A 161 -7.41 4.49 5.67
CA ALA A 161 -8.66 3.82 5.33
C ALA A 161 -8.42 2.59 4.42
N GLU A 162 -7.48 2.69 3.48
CA GLU A 162 -7.10 1.57 2.61
C GLU A 162 -6.57 0.37 3.41
N ILE A 163 -5.78 0.61 4.47
CA ILE A 163 -5.26 -0.45 5.34
C ILE A 163 -6.39 -1.31 5.91
N TYR A 164 -7.49 -0.70 6.37
CA TYR A 164 -8.64 -1.47 6.86
C TYR A 164 -9.26 -2.35 5.77
N ILE A 165 -9.32 -1.84 4.55
CA ILE A 165 -9.99 -2.53 3.43
C ILE A 165 -9.16 -3.72 2.98
N TYR A 166 -7.88 -3.54 2.70
CA TYR A 166 -7.06 -4.66 2.21
C TYR A 166 -6.71 -5.65 3.33
N SER A 167 -6.56 -5.20 4.59
CA SER A 167 -6.32 -6.10 5.73
C SER A 167 -7.54 -6.98 6.02
N ALA A 168 -8.77 -6.47 5.84
CA ALA A 168 -9.97 -7.29 5.99
C ALA A 168 -9.95 -8.49 5.03
N SER A 169 -9.57 -8.27 3.77
CA SER A 169 -9.42 -9.38 2.82
C SER A 169 -8.25 -10.33 3.15
N ALA A 170 -7.19 -9.83 3.78
CA ALA A 170 -6.07 -10.66 4.23
C ALA A 170 -6.46 -11.59 5.39
N TYR A 171 -7.29 -11.12 6.32
CA TYR A 171 -7.80 -11.96 7.41
C TYR A 171 -8.72 -13.10 6.91
N LEU A 172 -9.36 -12.97 5.74
CA LEU A 172 -10.13 -14.05 5.12
C LEU A 172 -9.27 -15.25 4.69
N VAL A 173 -7.95 -15.08 4.60
CA VAL A 173 -7.01 -16.16 4.28
C VAL A 173 -6.89 -17.15 5.44
N LEU A 174 -7.18 -16.69 6.66
CA LEU A 174 -7.05 -17.48 7.87
C LEU A 174 -8.15 -18.53 7.98
N PRO A 175 -7.83 -19.76 8.43
CA PRO A 175 -8.85 -20.76 8.70
C PRO A 175 -9.82 -20.25 9.77
N CYS A 176 -11.10 -20.60 9.63
CA CYS A 176 -12.15 -20.32 10.62
C CYS A 176 -12.40 -18.81 10.90
N THR A 177 -11.90 -17.92 10.04
CA THR A 177 -12.22 -16.48 10.11
C THR A 177 -13.36 -16.17 9.16
N GLY A 178 -14.57 -16.03 9.71
CA GLY A 178 -15.73 -15.56 8.95
C GLY A 178 -15.58 -14.09 8.52
N ILE A 179 -16.43 -13.66 7.58
CA ILE A 179 -16.39 -12.30 7.00
C ILE A 179 -16.48 -11.22 8.08
N GLU A 180 -17.40 -11.37 9.03
CA GLU A 180 -17.60 -10.42 10.13
C GLU A 180 -16.36 -10.33 11.04
N LYS A 181 -15.77 -11.48 11.37
CA LYS A 181 -14.55 -11.56 12.18
C LYS A 181 -13.37 -10.91 11.45
N ALA A 182 -13.22 -11.15 10.14
CA ALA A 182 -12.16 -10.54 9.34
C ALA A 182 -12.27 -9.00 9.29
N ALA A 183 -13.49 -8.48 9.10
CA ALA A 183 -13.75 -7.04 9.12
C ALA A 183 -13.45 -6.44 10.51
N THR A 184 -13.93 -7.10 11.57
CA THR A 184 -13.72 -6.67 12.97
C THR A 184 -12.23 -6.69 13.34
N LEU A 185 -11.50 -7.75 12.99
CA LEU A 185 -10.05 -7.85 13.23
C LEU A 185 -9.30 -6.73 12.50
N SER A 186 -9.66 -6.48 11.23
CA SER A 186 -9.05 -5.40 10.46
C SER A 186 -9.22 -4.03 11.11
N LEU A 187 -10.40 -3.73 11.64
CA LEU A 187 -10.65 -2.48 12.36
C LEU A 187 -9.92 -2.45 13.71
N ASN A 188 -10.05 -3.49 14.53
CA ASN A 188 -9.44 -3.55 15.86
C ASN A 188 -7.91 -3.39 15.75
N VAL A 189 -7.27 -4.26 14.96
CA VAL A 189 -5.81 -4.23 14.79
C VAL A 189 -5.36 -2.94 14.12
N GLY A 190 -6.11 -2.46 13.11
CA GLY A 190 -5.73 -1.24 12.39
C GLY A 190 -5.83 0.03 13.25
N THR A 191 -6.81 0.08 14.17
CA THR A 191 -6.94 1.14 15.18
C THR A 191 -5.99 0.97 16.36
N LEU A 192 -5.16 -0.09 16.37
CA LEU A 192 -4.29 -0.48 17.48
C LEU A 192 -5.05 -0.79 18.77
N THR A 193 -6.34 -1.11 18.67
CA THR A 193 -7.18 -1.51 19.80
C THR A 193 -7.27 -3.03 19.87
N ASN A 194 -7.24 -3.58 21.08
CA ASN A 194 -7.43 -5.01 21.32
C ASN A 194 -6.48 -5.94 20.53
N VAL A 195 -5.28 -5.47 20.15
CA VAL A 195 -4.30 -6.24 19.38
C VAL A 195 -3.91 -7.54 20.10
N GLY A 196 -3.67 -7.47 21.41
CA GLY A 196 -3.34 -8.64 22.24
C GLY A 196 -4.49 -9.64 22.43
N MET A 197 -5.72 -9.28 22.03
CA MET A 197 -6.90 -10.15 22.07
C MET A 197 -7.34 -10.60 20.67
N ALA A 198 -6.57 -10.31 19.62
CA ALA A 198 -6.91 -10.70 18.25
C ALA A 198 -7.02 -12.23 18.12
N PHE A 199 -6.14 -12.96 18.80
CA PHE A 199 -6.10 -14.42 18.84
C PHE A 199 -5.62 -14.89 20.22
N THR A 200 -6.22 -15.96 20.74
CA THR A 200 -5.82 -16.58 22.02
C THR A 200 -4.53 -17.38 21.90
N GLU A 201 -4.36 -18.11 20.79
CA GLU A 201 -3.17 -18.89 20.45
C GLU A 201 -2.82 -18.69 18.97
N PRO A 202 -2.13 -17.59 18.62
CA PRO A 202 -1.89 -17.24 17.23
C PRO A 202 -0.88 -18.16 16.55
N THR A 203 -1.22 -18.58 15.34
CA THR A 203 -0.31 -19.20 14.38
C THR A 203 0.69 -18.19 13.83
N HIS A 204 1.76 -18.67 13.17
CA HIS A 204 2.76 -17.79 12.53
C HIS A 204 2.15 -16.83 11.50
N THR A 205 1.17 -17.28 10.71
CA THR A 205 0.51 -16.44 9.69
C THR A 205 -0.36 -15.36 10.31
N GLU A 206 -1.10 -15.69 11.38
CA GLU A 206 -1.92 -14.73 12.13
C GLU A 206 -1.05 -13.62 12.72
N ASN A 207 0.04 -14.00 13.40
CA ASN A 207 1.01 -13.04 13.93
C ASN A 207 1.63 -12.16 12.85
N LEU A 208 1.95 -12.74 11.67
CA LEU A 208 2.51 -11.98 10.56
C LEU A 208 1.54 -10.92 10.03
N ILE A 209 0.26 -11.27 9.83
CA ILE A 209 -0.75 -10.32 9.35
C ILE A 209 -0.93 -9.19 10.37
N VAL A 210 -1.11 -9.54 11.65
CA VAL A 210 -1.28 -8.55 12.72
C VAL A 210 -0.06 -7.64 12.79
N PHE A 211 1.14 -8.20 12.80
CA PHE A 211 2.38 -7.43 12.90
C PHE A 211 2.57 -6.47 11.72
N VAL A 212 2.39 -6.95 10.48
CA VAL A 212 2.54 -6.09 9.29
C VAL A 212 1.50 -4.98 9.29
N GLN A 213 0.26 -5.26 9.69
CA GLN A 213 -0.79 -4.25 9.78
C GLN A 213 -0.43 -3.20 10.84
N VAL A 214 -0.08 -3.62 12.06
CA VAL A 214 0.31 -2.74 13.17
C VAL A 214 1.52 -1.88 12.80
N LEU A 215 2.56 -2.49 12.20
CA LEU A 215 3.75 -1.76 11.78
C LEU A 215 3.39 -0.68 10.76
N THR A 216 2.58 -1.02 9.76
CA THR A 216 2.21 -0.10 8.69
C THR A 216 1.33 1.04 9.21
N THR A 217 0.33 0.75 10.05
CA THR A 217 -0.53 1.79 10.64
C THR A 217 0.25 2.69 11.58
N LEU A 218 1.10 2.13 12.44
CA LEU A 218 1.92 2.90 13.37
C LEU A 218 2.87 3.82 12.62
N CYS A 219 3.58 3.32 11.61
CA CYS A 219 4.47 4.14 10.80
C CYS A 219 3.72 5.24 10.06
N LEU A 220 2.55 4.94 9.48
CA LEU A 220 1.73 5.96 8.83
C LEU A 220 1.35 7.07 9.83
N VAL A 221 0.84 6.71 11.01
CA VAL A 221 0.40 7.68 12.02
C VAL A 221 1.57 8.51 12.54
N ILE A 222 2.65 7.86 12.99
CA ILE A 222 3.83 8.54 13.55
C ILE A 222 4.47 9.46 12.50
N LEU A 223 4.71 8.98 11.28
CA LEU A 223 5.40 9.77 10.26
C LEU A 223 4.50 10.90 9.72
N SER A 224 3.18 10.69 9.68
CA SER A 224 2.23 11.76 9.34
C SER A 224 2.20 12.85 10.42
N LEU A 225 2.22 12.49 11.71
CA LEU A 225 2.29 13.44 12.82
C LEU A 225 3.64 14.17 12.86
N ALA A 226 4.74 13.45 12.69
CA ALA A 226 6.08 14.05 12.63
C ALA A 226 6.19 15.07 11.48
N SER A 227 5.67 14.73 10.28
CA SER A 227 5.61 15.66 9.16
C SER A 227 4.67 16.84 9.41
N TYR A 228 3.64 16.68 10.25
CA TYR A 228 2.71 17.75 10.62
C TYR A 228 3.38 18.77 11.56
N ILE A 229 4.08 18.28 12.59
CA ILE A 229 4.74 19.08 13.63
C ILE A 229 5.97 19.79 13.06
N SER A 230 6.86 19.07 12.37
CA SER A 230 8.13 19.61 11.86
C SER A 230 7.98 20.80 10.90
N ARG A 231 6.78 21.05 10.37
CA ARG A 231 6.53 22.13 9.40
C ARG A 231 5.69 23.29 9.95
N SER A 232 5.02 23.17 11.10
CA SER A 232 4.39 24.38 11.71
C SER A 232 5.44 25.39 12.13
N ASP A 233 6.60 24.93 12.59
CA ASP A 233 7.70 25.79 13.04
C ASP A 233 8.32 26.65 11.92
N LYS A 234 8.07 26.32 10.64
CA LYS A 234 8.58 27.11 9.50
C LYS A 234 7.65 28.24 9.06
N ASP A 235 6.36 28.18 9.39
CA ASP A 235 5.38 29.20 9.01
C ASP A 235 5.19 30.29 10.09
N GLU A 236 5.59 30.03 11.35
CA GLU A 236 5.54 31.03 12.44
C GLU A 236 6.78 31.96 12.51
N GLY A 237 7.76 31.77 11.63
CA GLY A 237 9.03 32.51 11.62
C GLY A 237 9.11 33.73 10.69
N ARG A 238 8.00 34.22 10.12
CA ARG A 238 7.99 35.45 9.30
C ARG A 238 7.19 36.57 9.97
N PRO A 239 7.83 37.59 10.57
CA PRO A 239 7.18 38.87 10.73
C PRO A 239 7.00 39.48 9.33
N GLY A 240 5.75 39.84 9.00
CA GLY A 240 5.45 40.72 7.88
C GLY A 240 5.89 42.15 8.15
#